data_AF-A0A402CMK0-F1
#
_entry.id   AF-A0A402CMK0-F1
#
_cell.length_a   1.000
_cell.length_b   1.000
_cell.length_c   1.000
_cell.angle_alpha   90.00
_cell.angle_beta   90.00
_cell.angle_gamma   90.00
#
_symmetry.space_group_name_H-M   'P 1'
#
loop_
_entity.id
_entity.type
_entity.pdbx_description
1 polymer ?
#
loop_
_entity_poly.entity_id
_entity_poly.type
_entity_poly.pdbx_seq_one_letter_code
_entity_poly.pdbx_strand_id
1 'polypeptide(L)'
;MELLEAKGDGVYSAGHGEGLHHIGMWDPKIDENKKRYLDSGVESDGEVLNPDGTTFAWYTNPKTTGGVRFEFVDESAREDLEKWIQTGIMGPGGFVV
;
A
#
# COMPACT_ATOMS: atom_id res chain seq x y z
N MET A 1 -13.43 -2.76 -0.94
CA MET A 1 -13.46 -1.95 0.30
C MET A 1 -13.10 -2.89 1.42
N GLU A 2 -12.03 -2.58 2.16
CA GLU A 2 -11.54 -3.38 3.28
C GLU A 2 -11.76 -2.63 4.59
N LEU A 3 -12.05 -3.35 5.67
CA LEU A 3 -12.08 -2.80 7.01
C LEU A 3 -10.76 -3.16 7.70
N LEU A 4 -9.99 -2.14 8.07
CA LEU A 4 -8.71 -2.29 8.74
C LEU A 4 -8.84 -1.88 10.20
N GLU A 5 -8.33 -2.70 11.10
CA GLU A 5 -8.19 -2.34 12.51
C GLU A 5 -7.02 -1.36 12.66
N ALA A 6 -7.28 -0.21 13.30
CA ALA A 6 -6.22 0.73 13.63
C ALA A 6 -5.26 0.10 14.65
N LYS A 7 -3.96 0.18 14.38
CA LYS A 7 -2.93 -0.46 15.21
C LYS A 7 -1.63 0.33 15.22
N GLY A 8 -1.06 0.47 16.41
CA GLY A 8 0.24 1.11 16.62
C GLY A 8 0.27 2.61 16.26
N ASP A 9 1.47 3.08 15.93
CA ASP A 9 1.81 4.49 15.65
C ASP A 9 2.29 4.72 14.20
N GLY A 10 2.28 3.68 13.36
CA GLY A 10 2.67 3.74 11.94
C GLY A 10 1.54 4.17 11.00
N VAL A 11 1.60 3.70 9.75
CA VAL A 11 0.61 4.03 8.69
C VAL A 11 -0.82 3.70 9.14
N TYR A 12 -1.03 2.60 9.86
CA TYR A 12 -2.34 2.18 10.39
C TYR A 12 -2.72 2.77 11.75
N SER A 13 -2.04 3.82 12.21
CA SER A 13 -2.33 4.43 13.51
C SER A 13 -3.70 5.11 13.53
N ALA A 14 -4.41 5.01 14.66
CA ALA A 14 -5.60 5.82 14.93
C ALA A 14 -5.31 7.34 14.93
N GLY A 15 -4.04 7.76 15.02
CA GLY A 15 -3.62 9.16 14.92
C GLY A 15 -3.88 9.81 13.56
N HIS A 16 -4.16 9.02 12.52
CA HIS A 16 -4.55 9.52 11.19
C HIS A 16 -6.05 9.85 11.08
N GLY A 17 -6.83 9.58 12.14
CA GLY A 17 -8.28 9.79 12.18
C GLY A 17 -9.11 8.58 11.73
N GLU A 18 -10.43 8.74 11.78
CA GLU A 18 -11.40 7.72 11.34
C GLU A 18 -11.85 7.98 9.89
N GLY A 19 -12.26 6.93 9.19
CA GLY A 19 -12.83 7.01 7.84
C GLY A 19 -11.98 6.30 6.78
N LEU A 20 -11.91 6.88 5.58
CA LEU A 20 -11.13 6.32 4.47
C LEU A 20 -9.63 6.41 4.78
N HIS A 21 -8.99 5.26 4.95
CA HIS A 21 -7.58 5.18 5.33
C HIS A 21 -6.61 5.43 4.15
N HIS A 22 -6.86 4.81 2.99
CA HIS A 22 -6.13 5.04 1.75
C HIS A 22 -6.96 4.62 0.52
N ILE A 23 -6.46 4.91 -0.67
CA ILE A 23 -6.93 4.34 -1.94
C ILE A 23 -5.79 3.52 -2.56
N GLY A 24 -5.98 2.21 -2.65
CA GLY A 24 -5.03 1.27 -3.25
C GLY A 24 -5.16 1.16 -4.76
N MET A 25 -4.03 1.05 -5.46
CA MET A 25 -3.96 0.77 -6.89
C MET A 25 -2.79 -0.15 -7.24
N TRP A 26 -3.01 -1.01 -8.23
CA TRP A 26 -1.96 -1.87 -8.79
C TRP A 26 -0.98 -1.04 -9.62
N ASP A 27 0.31 -1.28 -9.43
CA ASP A 27 1.38 -0.64 -10.19
C ASP A 27 2.34 -1.70 -10.76
N PRO A 28 2.40 -1.88 -12.10
CA PRO A 28 3.30 -2.85 -12.74
C PRO A 28 4.78 -2.44 -12.68
N LYS A 29 5.08 -1.21 -12.26
CA LYS A 29 6.41 -0.59 -12.29
C LYS A 29 6.65 0.25 -11.03
N ILE A 30 6.24 -0.28 -9.89
CA ILE A 30 6.17 0.44 -8.62
C ILE A 30 7.49 1.14 -8.24
N ASP A 31 8.66 0.51 -8.42
CA ASP A 31 9.95 1.16 -8.10
C ASP A 31 10.26 2.36 -9.01
N GLU A 32 10.02 2.22 -10.32
CA GLU A 32 10.21 3.30 -11.31
C GLU A 32 9.24 4.45 -11.05
N ASN A 33 7.97 4.13 -10.80
CA ASN A 33 6.92 5.11 -10.59
C ASN A 33 7.06 5.80 -9.22
N LYS A 34 7.35 5.06 -8.15
CA LYS A 34 7.70 5.61 -6.83
C LYS A 34 8.82 6.63 -6.97
N LYS A 35 9.92 6.27 -7.63
CA LYS A 35 11.02 7.22 -7.88
C LYS A 35 10.53 8.48 -8.60
N ARG A 36 9.75 8.34 -9.66
CA ARG A 36 9.20 9.47 -10.42
C ARG A 36 8.33 10.39 -9.55
N TYR A 37 7.49 9.83 -8.69
CA TYR A 37 6.63 10.61 -7.81
C TYR A 37 7.44 11.34 -6.73
N LEU A 38 8.40 10.66 -6.11
CA LEU A 38 9.32 11.29 -5.14
C LEU A 38 10.11 12.43 -5.78
N ASP A 39 10.63 12.23 -6.99
CA ASP A 39 11.34 13.27 -7.75
C ASP A 39 10.43 14.48 -8.10
N SER A 40 9.10 14.28 -8.10
CA SER A 40 8.10 15.34 -8.33
C SER A 40 7.63 16.05 -7.06
N GLY A 41 8.13 15.66 -5.88
CA GLY A 41 7.79 16.27 -4.60
C GLY A 41 6.68 15.57 -3.81
N VAL A 42 6.25 14.38 -4.23
CA VAL A 42 5.41 13.52 -3.38
C VAL A 42 6.29 12.96 -2.25
N GLU A 43 5.78 13.00 -1.03
CA GLU A 43 6.46 12.42 0.15
C GLU A 43 6.01 10.98 0.38
N SER A 44 6.90 10.18 0.98
CA SER A 44 6.61 8.80 1.41
C SER A 44 6.16 8.79 2.87
N ASP A 45 5.19 7.93 3.19
CA ASP A 45 4.68 7.73 4.55
C ASP A 45 4.98 6.31 5.09
N GLY A 46 5.21 5.35 4.20
CA GLY A 46 5.57 4.00 4.56
C GLY A 46 5.78 3.11 3.34
N GLU A 47 6.49 2.01 3.54
CA GLU A 47 6.82 1.05 2.50
C GLU A 47 6.90 -0.36 3.07
N VAL A 48 6.40 -1.33 2.31
CA VAL A 48 6.58 -2.75 2.52
C VAL A 48 7.51 -3.27 1.42
N LEU A 49 8.58 -3.94 1.81
CA LEU A 49 9.59 -4.46 0.90
C LEU A 49 9.43 -5.97 0.71
N ASN A 50 9.70 -6.44 -0.50
CA ASN A 50 9.97 -7.85 -0.76
C ASN A 50 11.32 -8.27 -0.15
N PRO A 51 11.59 -9.58 0.02
CA PRO A 51 12.87 -10.06 0.54
C PRO A 51 14.10 -9.65 -0.27
N ASP A 52 13.94 -9.36 -1.57
CA ASP A 52 15.00 -8.88 -2.47
C ASP A 52 15.20 -7.35 -2.41
N GLY A 53 14.40 -6.65 -1.61
CA GLY A 53 14.45 -5.19 -1.44
C GLY A 53 13.64 -4.39 -2.46
N THR A 54 12.93 -5.04 -3.39
CA THR A 54 11.97 -4.35 -4.27
C THR A 54 10.72 -3.90 -3.50
N THR A 55 10.05 -2.87 -3.99
CA THR A 55 8.81 -2.38 -3.35
C THR A 55 7.68 -3.39 -3.55
N PHE A 56 7.09 -3.89 -2.46
CA PHE A 56 5.82 -4.62 -2.52
C PHE A 56 4.63 -3.65 -2.48
N ALA A 57 4.61 -2.75 -1.49
CA ALA A 57 3.59 -1.73 -1.34
C ALA A 57 4.20 -0.41 -0.85
N TRP A 58 3.68 0.72 -1.32
CA TRP A 58 4.15 2.05 -0.96
C TRP A 58 2.99 3.00 -0.67
N TYR A 59 3.08 3.72 0.44
CA TYR A 59 2.08 4.69 0.89
C TYR A 59 2.59 6.12 0.74
N THR A 60 1.83 6.98 0.06
CA THR A 60 2.15 8.41 -0.08
C THR A 60 1.78 9.20 1.16
N ASN A 61 2.53 10.25 1.49
CA ASN A 61 2.14 11.16 2.57
C ASN A 61 0.99 12.08 2.10
N PRO A 62 -0.18 12.04 2.78
CA PRO A 62 -1.36 12.83 2.38
C PRO A 62 -1.11 14.35 2.33
N LYS A 63 -0.09 14.86 3.03
CA LYS A 63 0.29 16.29 3.01
C LYS A 63 0.70 16.77 1.61
N THR A 64 1.23 15.88 0.78
CA THR A 64 1.71 16.20 -0.58
C THR A 64 0.77 15.73 -1.69
N THR A 65 -0.31 15.03 -1.33
CA THR A 65 -1.27 14.41 -2.26
C THR A 65 -2.71 14.89 -2.03
N GLY A 66 -2.88 16.15 -1.61
CA GLY A 66 -4.19 16.78 -1.47
C GLY A 66 -5.06 16.21 -0.35
N GLY A 67 -4.43 15.66 0.70
CA GLY A 67 -5.12 15.07 1.85
C GLY A 67 -5.52 13.61 1.68
N VAL A 68 -5.21 12.97 0.53
CA VAL A 68 -5.53 11.56 0.27
C VAL A 68 -4.27 10.72 0.32
N ARG A 69 -4.25 9.67 1.13
CA ARG A 69 -3.19 8.65 1.10
C ARG A 69 -3.47 7.68 -0.05
N PHE A 70 -2.52 7.53 -0.96
CA PHE A 70 -2.55 6.50 -1.98
C PHE A 70 -1.62 5.36 -1.57
N GLU A 71 -2.05 4.14 -1.83
CA GLU A 71 -1.22 2.94 -1.76
C GLU A 71 -0.99 2.44 -3.19
N PHE A 72 0.26 2.24 -3.56
CA PHE A 72 0.63 1.53 -4.77
C PHE A 72 1.09 0.14 -4.35
N VAL A 73 0.52 -0.90 -4.97
CA VAL A 73 0.88 -2.30 -4.70
C VAL A 73 1.40 -2.91 -5.98
N ASP A 74 2.48 -3.68 -5.91
CA ASP A 74 3.03 -4.40 -7.06
C ASP A 74 1.93 -5.26 -7.72
N GLU A 75 1.71 -5.04 -9.02
CA GLU A 75 0.69 -5.75 -9.80
C GLU A 75 0.93 -7.26 -9.85
N SER A 76 2.16 -7.74 -9.60
CA SER A 76 2.45 -9.18 -9.51
C SER A 76 1.63 -9.91 -8.44
N ALA A 77 1.20 -9.21 -7.39
CA ALA A 77 0.40 -9.75 -6.29
C ALA A 77 -1.10 -9.78 -6.57
N ARG A 78 -1.55 -9.15 -7.66
CA ARG A 78 -2.95 -8.91 -7.95
C ARG A 78 -3.77 -10.19 -8.03
N GLU A 79 -3.31 -11.19 -8.76
CA GLU A 79 -4.08 -12.43 -8.97
C GLU A 79 -4.32 -13.15 -7.63
N ASP A 80 -3.27 -13.28 -6.82
CA ASP A 80 -3.37 -13.94 -5.52
C ASP A 80 -4.23 -13.15 -4.52
N LEU A 81 -4.09 -11.82 -4.47
CA LEU A 81 -4.89 -10.96 -3.60
C LEU A 81 -6.36 -10.90 -4.04
N GLU A 82 -6.65 -10.77 -5.33
CA GLU A 82 -8.04 -10.80 -5.83
C GLU A 82 -8.69 -12.16 -5.57
N LYS A 83 -7.96 -13.26 -5.73
CA LYS A 83 -8.44 -14.60 -5.36
C LYS A 83 -8.72 -14.70 -3.87
N TRP A 84 -7.84 -14.19 -3.03
CA TRP A 84 -8.07 -14.14 -1.58
C TRP A 84 -9.31 -13.32 -1.24
N ILE A 85 -9.47 -12.13 -1.81
CA ILE A 85 -10.66 -11.28 -1.60
C ILE A 85 -11.94 -12.01 -2.02
N GLN A 86 -11.91 -12.74 -3.13
CA GLN A 86 -13.08 -13.45 -3.67
C GLN A 86 -13.42 -14.72 -2.90
N THR A 87 -12.43 -15.40 -2.31
CA THR A 87 -12.60 -16.77 -1.81
C THR A 87 -12.31 -16.93 -0.31
N GLY A 88 -11.66 -15.95 0.31
CA GLY A 88 -11.08 -16.06 1.65
C GLY A 88 -9.84 -16.97 1.72
N ILE A 89 -9.38 -17.54 0.60
CA ILE A 89 -8.25 -18.47 0.53
C ILE A 89 -7.04 -17.71 0.02
N MET A 90 -6.05 -17.56 0.89
CA MET A 90 -4.76 -16.99 0.51
C MET A 90 -3.97 -18.00 -0.33
N GLY A 91 -3.33 -17.53 -1.40
CA GLY A 91 -2.41 -18.35 -2.20
C GLY A 91 -1.21 -18.83 -1.38
N PRO A 92 -0.46 -19.83 -1.87
CA PRO A 92 0.71 -20.38 -1.17
C PRO A 92 1.84 -19.37 -0.89
N GLY A 93 1.79 -18.17 -1.47
CA GLY A 93 2.69 -17.04 -1.18
C GLY A 93 2.15 -16.01 -0.17
N GLY A 94 1.08 -16.34 0.56
CA GLY A 94 0.36 -15.40 1.43
C GLY A 94 1.17 -14.65 2.48
N PHE A 95 0.80 -13.39 2.70
CA PHE A 95 1.36 -12.50 3.71
C PHE A 95 1.27 -13.09 5.12
N VAL A 96 2.39 -13.11 5.84
CA VAL A 96 2.37 -13.12 7.31
C VAL A 96 2.26 -11.67 7.73
N VAL A 97 1.09 -11.28 8.26
CA VAL A 97 0.85 -9.96 8.85
C VAL A 97 1.41 -9.94 10.28
#